data_AF-A0A0U3PDJ7-F1
#
_entry.id   AF-A0A0U3PDJ7-F1
#
_cell.length_a   1.000
_cell.length_b   1.000
_cell.length_c   1.000
_cell.angle_alpha   90.00
_cell.angle_beta   90.00
_cell.angle_gamma   90.00
#
_symmetry.space_group_name_H-M   'P 1'
#
loop_
_entity.id
_entity.type
_entity.pdbx_description
1 polymer ?
#
loop_
_entity_poly.entity_id
_entity_poly.type
_entity_poly.pdbx_seq_one_letter_code
_entity_poly.pdbx_strand_id
1 'polypeptide(L)'
;MGEVWIRTINNGLVRADKVTEIASTRGSLHEDQGFALKVIVDGKAHVVIDDGDRPGRLPERLEHAQHLEDALLFALDEAREADASMVVFFEPESDRWALAAAAELAGGIPAVG
;
A
#
# COMPACT_ATOMS: atom_id res chain seq x y z
N MET A 1 -10.50 0.17 18.62
CA MET A 1 -9.59 0.11 17.46
C MET A 1 -10.32 -0.51 16.31
N GLY A 2 -10.50 0.26 15.24
CA GLY A 2 -11.15 -0.20 14.02
C GLY A 2 -10.27 -1.17 13.25
N GLU A 3 -10.85 -1.78 12.22
CA GLU A 3 -10.09 -2.67 11.34
C GLU A 3 -9.25 -1.86 10.36
N VAL A 4 -7.99 -2.27 10.15
CA VAL A 4 -7.10 -1.64 9.16
C VAL A 4 -7.02 -2.52 7.92
N TRP A 5 -7.25 -1.90 6.77
CA TRP A 5 -7.23 -2.53 5.47
C TRP A 5 -6.18 -1.88 4.58
N ILE A 6 -5.59 -2.65 3.69
CA ILE A 6 -4.64 -2.19 2.66
C ILE A 6 -5.31 -2.37 1.31
N ARG A 7 -5.39 -1.31 0.51
CA ARG A 7 -5.89 -1.36 -0.86
C ARG A 7 -4.79 -1.84 -1.80
N THR A 8 -5.12 -2.84 -2.59
CA THR A 8 -4.26 -3.39 -3.65
C THR A 8 -4.48 -2.64 -4.96
N ILE A 9 -3.57 -2.79 -5.93
CA ILE A 9 -3.68 -2.16 -7.26
C ILE A 9 -4.97 -2.56 -8.00
N ASN A 10 -5.50 -3.75 -7.71
CA ASN A 10 -6.74 -4.27 -8.29
C ASN A 10 -7.99 -3.82 -7.52
N ASN A 11 -7.87 -2.81 -6.65
CA ASN A 11 -8.93 -2.34 -5.75
C ASN A 11 -9.47 -3.40 -4.77
N GLY A 12 -8.74 -4.50 -4.57
CA GLY A 12 -9.02 -5.45 -3.50
C GLY A 12 -8.56 -4.90 -2.16
N LEU A 13 -9.21 -5.33 -1.07
CA LEU A 13 -8.83 -4.97 0.29
C LEU A 13 -8.23 -6.17 1.01
N VAL A 14 -7.10 -5.94 1.68
CA VAL A 14 -6.36 -6.93 2.45
C VAL A 14 -6.32 -6.48 3.90
N ARG A 15 -6.61 -7.37 4.84
CA ARG A 15 -6.53 -7.05 6.27
C ARG A 15 -5.10 -6.90 6.72
N ALA A 16 -4.77 -5.77 7.34
CA ALA A 16 -3.42 -5.50 7.83
C ALA A 16 -2.98 -6.47 8.95
N ASP A 17 -3.91 -6.98 9.77
CA ASP A 17 -3.60 -7.99 10.80
C ASP A 17 -3.26 -9.37 10.23
N LYS A 18 -3.57 -9.60 8.94
CA LYS A 18 -3.28 -10.84 8.24
C LYS A 18 -1.99 -10.76 7.42
N VAL A 19 -1.39 -9.58 7.32
CA VAL A 19 -0.12 -9.38 6.62
C VAL A 19 1.00 -10.00 7.43
N THR A 20 1.67 -10.99 6.84
CA THR A 20 2.82 -11.67 7.45
C THR A 20 4.15 -11.08 6.99
N GLU A 21 4.17 -10.48 5.80
CA GLU A 21 5.38 -9.94 5.19
C GLU A 21 5.02 -8.80 4.23
N ILE A 22 5.88 -7.79 4.18
CA ILE A 22 5.89 -6.75 3.15
C ILE A 22 7.19 -6.93 2.39
N ALA A 23 7.12 -7.00 1.07
CA ALA A 23 8.29 -7.22 0.24
C ALA A 23 8.17 -6.42 -1.06
N SER A 24 9.25 -5.74 -1.44
CA SER A 24 9.47 -5.32 -2.80
C SER A 24 10.17 -6.45 -3.57
N THR A 25 9.68 -6.71 -4.77
CA THR A 25 10.39 -7.54 -5.74
C THR A 25 10.89 -6.68 -6.88
N ARG A 26 12.11 -6.97 -7.33
CA ARG A 26 12.54 -6.69 -8.72
C ARG A 26 11.45 -7.30 -9.60
N GLY A 27 10.73 -6.45 -10.34
CA GLY A 27 9.45 -6.83 -10.94
C GLY A 27 9.54 -8.19 -11.62
N SER A 28 8.73 -9.16 -11.20
CA SER A 28 8.73 -10.52 -11.78
C SER A 28 8.26 -10.56 -13.25
N LEU A 29 8.02 -9.41 -13.87
CA LEU A 29 7.70 -9.23 -15.30
C LEU A 29 8.72 -8.37 -16.06
N HIS A 30 9.59 -7.63 -15.36
CA HIS A 30 10.57 -6.72 -15.96
C HIS A 30 11.89 -6.84 -15.19
N GLU A 31 12.66 -7.89 -15.47
CA GLU A 31 13.92 -8.17 -14.77
C GLU A 31 14.97 -7.04 -14.89
N ASP A 32 14.74 -6.06 -15.78
CA ASP A 32 15.59 -4.88 -15.98
C ASP A 32 14.95 -3.53 -15.58
N GLN A 33 13.64 -3.49 -15.27
CA GLN A 33 12.90 -2.23 -15.11
C GLN A 33 11.91 -2.22 -13.93
N GLY A 34 11.90 -1.12 -13.18
CA GLY A 34 10.92 -0.87 -12.13
C GLY A 34 11.02 -1.73 -10.87
N PHE A 35 9.97 -1.67 -10.05
CA PHE A 35 9.76 -2.51 -8.87
C PHE A 35 8.26 -2.74 -8.64
N ALA A 36 7.94 -3.80 -7.91
CA ALA A 36 6.58 -4.01 -7.40
C ALA A 36 6.64 -4.21 -5.89
N LEU A 37 5.78 -3.50 -5.15
CA LEU A 37 5.61 -3.67 -3.71
C LEU A 37 4.38 -4.54 -3.46
N LYS A 38 4.54 -5.57 -2.65
CA LYS A 38 3.49 -6.54 -2.32
C LYS A 38 3.43 -6.79 -0.83
N VAL A 39 2.22 -7.10 -0.37
CA VAL A 39 1.96 -7.63 0.96
C VAL A 39 1.61 -9.11 0.85
N ILE A 40 2.10 -9.93 1.77
CA ILE A 40 1.84 -11.37 1.80
C ILE A 40 0.82 -11.67 2.88
N VAL A 41 -0.26 -12.36 2.48
CA VAL A 41 -1.32 -12.82 3.38
C VAL A 41 -1.59 -14.29 3.11
N ASP A 42 -1.52 -15.12 4.15
CA ASP A 42 -1.75 -16.57 4.06
C ASP A 42 -0.94 -17.24 2.92
N GLY A 43 0.30 -16.78 2.73
CA GLY A 43 1.20 -17.26 1.68
C GLY A 43 0.88 -16.75 0.25
N LYS A 44 -0.09 -15.85 0.08
CA LYS A 44 -0.44 -15.22 -1.19
C LYS A 44 0.09 -13.79 -1.25
N ALA A 45 0.77 -13.47 -2.34
CA ALA A 45 1.23 -12.10 -2.61
C ALA A 45 0.10 -11.25 -3.20
N HIS A 46 -0.11 -10.07 -2.62
CA HIS A 46 -1.03 -9.05 -3.09
C HIS A 46 -0.24 -7.79 -3.45
N VAL A 47 -0.25 -7.41 -4.73
CA VAL A 47 0.47 -6.23 -5.22
C VAL A 47 -0.28 -4.96 -4.81
N VAL A 48 0.43 -4.03 -4.20
CA VAL A 48 -0.10 -2.74 -3.72
C VAL A 48 0.51 -1.56 -4.46
N ILE A 49 1.71 -1.72 -5.02
CA ILE A 49 2.33 -0.79 -5.97
C ILE A 49 2.93 -1.62 -7.11
N ASP A 50 2.68 -1.20 -8.33
CA ASP A 50 3.35 -1.68 -9.53
C ASP A 50 3.95 -0.48 -10.26
N ASP A 51 5.26 -0.32 -10.18
CA ASP A 51 6.00 0.77 -10.80
C ASP A 51 7.06 0.18 -11.74
N GLY A 52 6.58 -0.62 -12.69
CA GLY A 52 7.38 -1.33 -13.70
C GLY A 52 8.13 -0.40 -14.66
N ASP A 53 7.62 0.82 -14.85
CA ASP A 53 8.15 1.79 -15.83
C ASP A 53 8.98 2.92 -15.17
N ARG A 54 9.26 2.86 -13.85
CA ARG A 54 10.00 3.93 -13.16
C ARG A 54 11.38 4.15 -13.81
N PRO A 55 11.64 5.34 -14.38
CA PRO A 55 12.96 5.69 -14.89
C PRO A 55 13.94 5.88 -13.73
N GLY A 56 15.20 5.50 -13.92
CA GLY A 56 16.24 5.67 -12.91
C GLY A 56 17.19 4.48 -12.86
N ARG A 57 18.28 4.63 -12.10
CA ARG A 57 19.25 3.55 -11.90
C ARG A 57 18.71 2.55 -10.89
N LEU A 58 19.17 1.29 -10.97
CA LEU A 58 18.76 0.23 -10.05
C LEU A 58 18.89 0.60 -8.56
N PRO A 59 19.99 1.22 -8.08
CA PRO A 59 20.12 1.59 -6.67
C PRO A 59 19.07 2.60 -6.21
N GLU A 60 18.79 3.62 -7.03
CA GLU A 60 17.79 4.67 -6.74
C GLU A 60 16.38 4.07 -6.63
N ARG A 61 16.06 3.11 -7.52
CA ARG A 61 14.77 2.41 -7.51
C ARG A 61 14.61 1.53 -6.28
N LEU A 62 15.67 0.85 -5.84
CA LEU A 62 15.64 0.01 -4.64
C LEU A 62 15.54 0.84 -3.36
N GLU A 63 16.28 1.94 -3.29
CA GLU A 63 16.18 2.89 -2.17
C GLU A 63 14.76 3.46 -2.08
N HIS A 64 14.18 3.83 -3.21
CA HIS A 64 12.81 4.32 -3.25
C HIS A 64 11.79 3.25 -2.85
N ALA A 65 11.93 2.01 -3.33
CA ALA A 65 11.07 0.91 -2.93
C ALA A 65 11.13 0.66 -1.41
N GLN A 66 12.33 0.70 -0.83
CA GLN A 66 12.54 0.57 0.61
C GLN A 66 11.90 1.73 1.38
N HIS A 67 12.01 2.96 0.87
CA HIS A 67 11.34 4.10 1.48
C HIS A 67 9.81 3.95 1.50
N LEU A 68 9.23 3.40 0.43
CA LEU A 68 7.80 3.11 0.37
C LEU A 68 7.38 1.96 1.29
N GLU A 69 8.24 0.96 1.51
CA GLU A 69 8.00 -0.09 2.51
C GLU A 69 7.96 0.50 3.93
N ASP A 70 8.95 1.32 4.29
CA ASP A 70 9.02 1.97 5.60
C ASP A 70 7.82 2.92 5.81
N ALA A 71 7.46 3.68 4.78
CA ALA A 71 6.31 4.58 4.82
C ALA A 71 4.97 3.81 4.93
N LEU A 72 4.86 2.61 4.34
CA LEU A 72 3.70 1.74 4.51
C LEU A 72 3.59 1.27 5.95
N LEU A 73 4.70 0.82 6.56
CA LEU A 73 4.73 0.41 7.96
C LEU A 73 4.28 1.55 8.88
N PHE A 74 4.78 2.77 8.63
CA PHE A 74 4.36 3.95 9.37
C PHE A 74 2.86 4.24 9.22
N ALA A 75 2.33 4.21 7.99
CA ALA A 75 0.90 4.43 7.74
C ALA A 75 0.02 3.35 8.39
N LEU A 76 0.49 2.10 8.46
CA LEU A 76 -0.21 1.02 9.15
C LEU A 76 -0.25 1.24 10.66
N ASP A 77 0.84 1.72 11.26
CA ASP A 77 0.87 2.03 12.68
C ASP A 77 -0.02 3.23 13.01
N GLU A 78 0.01 4.30 12.19
CA GLU A 78 -0.92 5.43 12.32
C GLU A 78 -2.39 4.98 12.18
N ALA A 79 -2.70 4.12 11.21
CA ALA A 79 -4.04 3.58 11.01
C ALA A 79 -4.54 2.75 12.20
N ARG A 80 -3.63 2.05 12.92
CA ARG A 80 -3.97 1.23 14.09
C ARG A 80 -4.31 2.07 15.31
N GLU A 81 -3.78 3.28 15.41
CA GLU A 81 -4.12 4.22 16.48
C GLU A 81 -5.53 4.83 16.31
N ALA A 82 -6.13 4.70 15.13
CA ALA A 82 -7.47 5.18 14.86
C ALA A 82 -8.57 4.32 15.50
N ASP A 83 -9.61 4.99 16.01
CA ASP A 83 -10.79 4.32 16.55
C ASP A 83 -11.73 3.77 15.46
N ALA A 84 -11.75 4.40 14.29
CA ALA A 84 -12.53 3.99 13.14
C ALA A 84 -11.80 2.93 12.28
N SER A 85 -12.54 2.18 11.47
CA SER A 85 -11.93 1.28 10.48
C SER A 85 -11.29 2.11 9.36
N MET A 86 -10.01 1.86 9.08
CA MET A 86 -9.18 2.64 8.17
C MET A 86 -8.78 1.82 6.94
N VAL A 87 -8.58 2.50 5.82
CA VAL A 87 -8.00 1.95 4.61
C VAL A 87 -6.73 2.73 4.28
N VAL A 88 -5.61 2.02 4.23
CA VAL A 88 -4.33 2.53 3.73
C VAL A 88 -4.24 2.22 2.24
N PHE A 89 -3.95 3.22 1.42
CA PHE A 89 -3.84 3.09 -0.02
C PHE A 89 -2.71 3.95 -0.56
N PHE A 90 -2.12 3.54 -1.68
CA PHE A 90 -1.09 4.31 -2.35
C PHE A 90 -1.72 5.32 -3.32
N GLU A 91 -1.23 6.56 -3.32
CA GLU A 91 -1.60 7.62 -4.26
C GLU A 91 -0.48 7.81 -5.28
N PRO A 92 -0.57 7.24 -6.50
CA PRO A 92 0.50 7.33 -7.49
C PRO A 92 0.84 8.77 -7.91
N GLU A 93 -0.15 9.67 -7.91
CA GLU A 93 0.04 11.08 -8.28
C GLU A 93 0.88 11.85 -7.26
N SER A 94 0.85 11.44 -5.99
CA SER A 94 1.58 12.08 -4.89
C SER A 94 2.74 11.22 -4.35
N ASP A 95 2.95 10.03 -4.94
CA ASP A 95 4.00 9.07 -4.59
C ASP A 95 4.04 8.75 -3.08
N ARG A 96 2.86 8.59 -2.46
CA ARG A 96 2.72 8.45 -0.99
C ARG A 96 1.62 7.50 -0.58
N TRP A 97 1.69 7.03 0.66
CA TRP A 97 0.59 6.36 1.32
C TRP A 97 -0.39 7.38 1.91
N ALA A 98 -1.67 7.12 1.73
CA ALA A 98 -2.77 7.88 2.30
C ALA A 98 -3.67 6.98 3.12
N LEU A 99 -4.37 7.60 4.07
CA LEU A 99 -5.34 6.97 4.94
C LEU A 99 -6.72 7.58 4.68
N ALA A 100 -7.74 6.74 4.63
CA ALA A 100 -9.13 7.18 4.64
C ALA A 100 -9.95 6.26 5.53
N ALA A 101 -11.02 6.77 6.15
CA ALA A 101 -11.94 5.90 6.85
C ALA A 101 -12.66 5.00 5.84
N ALA A 102 -12.85 3.73 6.18
CA ALA A 102 -13.57 2.78 5.33
C ALA A 102 -14.99 3.28 4.98
N ALA A 103 -15.62 4.04 5.89
CA ALA A 103 -16.91 4.68 5.67
C ALA A 103 -16.88 5.75 4.56
N GLU A 104 -15.80 6.53 4.45
CA GLU A 104 -15.64 7.57 3.43
C GLU A 104 -15.46 6.96 2.03
N LEU A 105 -14.80 5.80 1.95
CA LEU A 105 -14.59 5.08 0.70
C LEU A 105 -15.81 4.26 0.26
N ALA A 106 -16.61 3.76 1.22
CA ALA A 106 -17.85 3.02 0.95
C ALA A 106 -19.04 3.94 0.64
N GLY A 107 -19.00 5.18 1.14
CA GLY A 107 -20.05 6.17 0.99
C GLY A 107 -19.50 7.48 0.45
N GLY A 108 -19.61 7.69 -0.86
CA GLY A 108 -19.62 9.05 -1.39
C GLY A 108 -20.89 9.77 -0.94
N ILE A 109 -20.96 10.26 0.31
CA ILE A 109 -21.98 11.21 0.76
C ILE A 109 -21.34 12.18 1.76
N PRO A 110 -21.32 13.49 1.47
CA PRO A 110 -20.84 14.48 2.42
C PRO A 110 -21.87 14.59 3.56
N ALA A 111 -21.45 14.37 4.79
CA ALA A 111 -22.20 14.84 5.94
C ALA A 111 -21.90 16.33 6.14
N VAL A 112 -22.50 17.18 5.29
CA VAL A 112 -22.66 18.60 5.63
C VAL A 112 -23.79 18.68 6.66
N GLY A 113 -23.41 18.91 7.91
CA GLY A 113 -24.28 19.46 8.96
C GLY A 113 -24.09 20.97 9.05
#